data_AF-A0A0E3NDC3-F1
#
_entry.id   AF-A0A0E3NDC3-F1
#
_cell.length_a   1.000
_cell.length_b   1.000
_cell.length_c   1.000
_cell.angle_alpha   90.00
_cell.angle_beta   90.00
_cell.angle_gamma   90.00
#
_symmetry.space_group_name_H-M   'P 1'
#
loop_
_entity.id
_entity.type
_entity.pdbx_description
1 polymer ?
#
loop_
_entity_poly.entity_id
_entity_poly.type
_entity_poly.pdbx_seq_one_letter_code
_entity_poly.pdbx_strand_id
1 'polypeptide(L)'
;MQADKLAYYPFISEASTHVESLGISLDSLLNSWAYRAARARGIKRVKEALEGEIKKPPVSREAQILSELLSYPFARMLVACVDDQLFTKRYALAEAKAAYTLLRNETPAFLLKFGEDFGISADFRDSYFSMHFTDYIRFSNSLKDPAWKLANRQLRAGEVRITKEEFARLLEEAIRERIEQSFPIPEIPAEISRFCAPYVAEIKAQFEVQKKKFGKTDFGTVEPELFPPCISHALANVQGGVNLAHSMRFAMTSFLLNVGMSVDEILNLFNISPDFDAEKTLYQIEHIAGATGNVYKPPACDTMRTYGNCVGKDRLCEKINHPLAYYEKKIYLKNKEREKEKEQEKESRKEEGKMQESVEEQKKERKAGKEESKVQEKKNQRSKKA
;
A
#
# COMPACT_ATOMS: atom_id res chain seq x y z
N MET A 1 14.21 -28.44 12.65
CA MET A 1 12.77 -28.26 12.92
C MET A 1 12.00 -29.42 12.29
N GLN A 2 10.72 -29.62 12.64
CA GLN A 2 9.87 -30.59 11.93
C GLN A 2 9.57 -30.08 10.50
N ALA A 3 9.28 -30.99 9.56
CA ALA A 3 9.15 -30.66 8.14
C ALA A 3 7.98 -29.70 7.83
N ASP A 4 6.90 -29.76 8.62
CA ASP A 4 5.76 -28.84 8.57
C ASP A 4 6.19 -27.39 8.92
N LYS A 5 7.06 -27.21 9.92
CA LYS A 5 7.62 -25.90 10.28
C LYS A 5 8.47 -25.32 9.15
N LEU A 6 9.26 -26.15 8.47
CA LEU A 6 10.04 -25.71 7.31
C LEU A 6 9.14 -25.20 6.17
N ALA A 7 7.98 -25.82 5.97
CA ALA A 7 7.00 -25.36 4.99
C ALA A 7 6.35 -24.02 5.35
N TYR A 8 6.11 -23.77 6.65
CA TYR A 8 5.59 -22.48 7.11
C TYR A 8 6.63 -21.35 7.07
N TYR A 9 7.90 -21.69 7.34
CA TYR A 9 9.02 -20.74 7.41
C TYR A 9 10.11 -21.07 6.37
N PRO A 10 9.82 -20.99 5.06
CA PRO A 10 10.72 -21.49 4.01
C PRO A 10 11.94 -20.60 3.74
N PHE A 11 12.08 -19.48 4.46
CA PHE A 11 13.14 -18.48 4.33
C PHE A 11 14.24 -18.62 5.40
N ILE A 12 14.16 -19.65 6.26
CA ILE A 12 15.23 -19.99 7.20
C ILE A 12 16.30 -20.84 6.51
N SER A 13 17.54 -20.76 7.00
CA SER A 13 18.67 -21.50 6.43
C SER A 13 18.41 -23.02 6.39
N GLU A 14 17.82 -23.55 7.46
CA GLU A 14 17.47 -24.98 7.56
C GLU A 14 16.49 -25.44 6.45
N ALA A 15 15.55 -24.57 6.03
CA ALA A 15 14.62 -24.89 4.95
C ALA A 15 15.34 -24.93 3.59
N SER A 16 16.32 -24.05 3.36
CA SER A 16 17.15 -24.09 2.14
C SER A 16 17.95 -25.39 2.07
N THR A 17 18.65 -25.75 3.15
CA THR A 17 19.42 -26.99 3.24
C THR A 17 18.52 -28.23 3.04
N HIS A 18 17.30 -28.20 3.57
CA HIS A 18 16.36 -29.30 3.36
C HIS A 18 15.94 -29.40 1.88
N VAL A 19 15.61 -28.29 1.22
CA VAL A 19 15.27 -28.28 -0.21
C VAL A 19 16.45 -28.77 -1.06
N GLU A 20 17.68 -28.37 -0.74
CA GLU A 20 18.89 -28.86 -1.41
C GLU A 20 19.06 -30.38 -1.23
N SER A 21 18.80 -30.90 -0.03
CA SER A 21 18.90 -32.34 0.27
C SER A 21 17.90 -33.21 -0.50
N LEU A 22 16.80 -32.63 -0.99
CA LEU A 22 15.82 -33.35 -1.81
C LEU A 22 16.35 -33.64 -3.23
N GLY A 23 17.44 -32.98 -3.65
CA GLY A 23 18.07 -33.22 -4.95
C GLY A 23 17.16 -32.89 -6.15
N ILE A 24 16.18 -32.01 -5.97
CA ILE A 24 15.20 -31.66 -7.01
C ILE A 24 15.84 -30.70 -7.99
N SER A 25 16.00 -31.14 -9.25
CA SER A 25 16.49 -30.27 -10.31
C SER A 25 15.48 -29.18 -10.66
N LEU A 26 16.01 -28.05 -11.15
CA LEU A 26 15.20 -26.94 -11.64
C LEU A 26 14.23 -27.38 -12.74
N ASP A 27 14.73 -28.14 -13.73
CA ASP A 27 13.92 -28.71 -14.81
C ASP A 27 12.74 -29.54 -14.26
N SER A 28 13.00 -30.38 -13.26
CA SER A 28 11.94 -31.18 -12.64
C SER A 28 10.91 -30.29 -11.96
N LEU A 29 11.33 -29.27 -11.20
CA LEU A 29 10.41 -28.33 -10.55
C LEU A 29 9.51 -27.58 -11.55
N LEU A 30 10.03 -27.24 -12.74
CA LEU A 30 9.29 -26.53 -13.78
C LEU A 30 8.36 -27.45 -14.58
N ASN A 31 8.87 -28.60 -15.01
CA ASN A 31 8.24 -29.42 -16.05
C ASN A 31 7.54 -30.68 -15.50
N SER A 32 7.97 -31.22 -14.36
CA SER A 32 7.40 -32.46 -13.82
C SER A 32 5.97 -32.27 -13.33
N TRP A 33 5.12 -33.28 -13.57
CA TRP A 33 3.75 -33.33 -13.06
C TRP A 33 3.70 -33.39 -11.52
N ALA A 34 4.70 -34.03 -10.89
CA ALA A 34 4.77 -34.21 -9.45
C ALA A 34 4.76 -32.87 -8.68
N TYR A 35 5.35 -31.82 -9.25
CA TYR A 35 5.46 -30.51 -8.63
C TYR A 35 4.42 -29.49 -9.13
N ARG A 36 3.41 -29.94 -9.89
CA ARG A 36 2.31 -29.07 -10.35
C ARG A 36 1.61 -28.37 -9.19
N ALA A 37 1.40 -29.07 -8.08
CA ALA A 37 0.79 -28.51 -6.87
C ALA A 37 1.65 -27.38 -6.26
N ALA A 38 2.98 -27.58 -6.20
CA ALA A 38 3.92 -26.56 -5.72
C ALA A 38 3.90 -25.30 -6.60
N ARG A 39 3.91 -25.47 -7.93
CA ARG A 39 3.81 -24.35 -8.89
C ARG A 39 2.50 -23.58 -8.73
N ALA A 40 1.37 -24.29 -8.71
CA ALA A 40 0.05 -23.69 -8.52
C ALA A 40 -0.04 -22.91 -7.20
N ARG A 41 0.51 -23.48 -6.12
CA ARG A 41 0.58 -22.82 -4.82
C ARG A 41 1.50 -21.60 -4.85
N GLY A 42 2.63 -21.65 -5.54
CA GLY A 42 3.58 -20.54 -5.66
C GLY A 42 2.98 -19.36 -6.44
N ILE A 43 2.26 -19.62 -7.54
CA ILE A 43 1.49 -18.58 -8.25
C ILE A 43 0.45 -17.95 -7.32
N LYS A 44 -0.31 -18.79 -6.62
CA LYS A 44 -1.33 -18.32 -5.68
C LYS A 44 -0.73 -17.47 -4.57
N ARG A 45 0.41 -17.88 -4.00
CA ARG A 45 1.16 -17.17 -2.96
C ARG A 45 1.56 -15.75 -3.41
N VAL A 46 2.02 -15.61 -4.65
CA VAL A 46 2.38 -14.31 -5.23
C VAL A 46 1.14 -13.43 -5.46
N LYS A 47 0.03 -14.01 -5.93
CA LYS A 47 -1.24 -13.28 -6.08
C LYS A 47 -1.84 -12.85 -4.74
N GLU A 48 -1.78 -13.72 -3.73
CA GLU A 48 -2.19 -13.40 -2.35
C GLU A 48 -1.35 -12.25 -1.76
N ALA A 49 -0.06 -12.19 -2.06
CA ALA A 49 0.78 -11.05 -1.68
C ALA A 49 0.36 -9.73 -2.32
N LEU A 50 -0.12 -9.77 -3.58
CA LEU A 50 -0.74 -8.61 -4.21
C LEU A 50 -2.01 -8.18 -3.49
N GLU A 51 -2.83 -9.12 -3.03
CA GLU A 51 -4.03 -8.81 -2.25
C GLU A 51 -3.69 -8.27 -0.84
N GLY A 52 -2.47 -8.52 -0.36
CA GLY A 52 -1.90 -7.97 0.87
C GLY A 52 -1.80 -8.96 2.03
N GLU A 53 -2.23 -10.21 1.83
CA GLU A 53 -2.20 -11.27 2.84
C GLU A 53 -1.93 -12.63 2.20
N ILE A 54 -0.84 -13.29 2.59
CA ILE A 54 -0.56 -14.67 2.21
C ILE A 54 -1.21 -15.61 3.22
N LYS A 55 -2.03 -16.53 2.72
CA LYS A 55 -2.68 -17.55 3.56
C LYS A 55 -1.75 -18.73 3.74
N LYS A 56 -1.62 -19.23 4.96
CA LYS A 56 -0.83 -20.42 5.32
C LYS A 56 -1.80 -21.53 5.75
N PRO A 57 -2.31 -22.34 4.81
CA PRO A 57 -3.26 -23.40 5.15
C PRO A 57 -2.58 -24.48 6.01
N PRO A 58 -3.34 -25.17 6.88
CA PRO A 58 -2.78 -26.27 7.64
C PRO A 58 -2.30 -27.39 6.70
N VAL A 59 -1.03 -27.75 6.83
CA VAL A 59 -0.43 -28.89 6.13
C VAL A 59 -0.27 -30.06 7.09
N SER A 60 -0.69 -31.26 6.66
CA SER A 60 -0.58 -32.48 7.50
C SER A 60 -0.01 -33.67 6.73
N ARG A 61 -0.24 -33.74 5.42
CA ARG A 61 0.30 -34.82 4.57
C ARG A 61 1.65 -34.42 4.00
N GLU A 62 2.56 -35.37 3.85
CA GLU A 62 3.90 -35.15 3.27
C GLU A 62 3.85 -34.44 1.91
N ALA A 63 2.94 -34.85 1.02
CA ALA A 63 2.77 -34.19 -0.27
C ALA A 63 2.33 -32.71 -0.16
N GLN A 64 1.53 -32.37 0.86
CA GLN A 64 1.12 -30.99 1.12
C GLN A 64 2.29 -30.17 1.66
N ILE A 65 3.03 -30.72 2.63
CA ILE A 65 4.24 -30.11 3.20
C ILE A 65 5.24 -29.81 2.09
N LEU A 66 5.54 -30.80 1.25
CA LEU A 66 6.44 -30.66 0.11
C LEU A 66 5.95 -29.59 -0.88
N SER A 67 4.65 -29.58 -1.20
CA SER A 67 4.08 -28.57 -2.09
C SER A 67 4.16 -27.15 -1.53
N GLU A 68 3.94 -26.97 -0.22
CA GLU A 68 3.99 -25.68 0.45
C GLU A 68 5.44 -25.19 0.59
N LEU A 69 6.39 -26.09 0.87
CA LEU A 69 7.82 -25.81 0.92
C LEU A 69 8.34 -25.38 -0.47
N LEU A 70 8.13 -26.20 -1.51
CA LEU A 70 8.61 -25.92 -2.87
C LEU A 70 7.88 -24.77 -3.57
N SER A 71 6.70 -24.39 -3.07
CA SER A 71 6.03 -23.20 -3.60
C SER A 71 6.77 -21.90 -3.28
N TYR A 72 7.67 -21.88 -2.29
CA TYR A 72 8.48 -20.70 -1.94
C TYR A 72 9.56 -20.39 -2.98
N PRO A 73 10.47 -21.32 -3.32
CA PRO A 73 11.45 -21.06 -4.37
C PRO A 73 10.78 -20.74 -5.70
N PHE A 74 9.66 -21.40 -6.05
CA PHE A 74 8.90 -21.05 -7.26
C PHE A 74 8.29 -19.65 -7.20
N ALA A 75 7.73 -19.22 -6.06
CA ALA A 75 7.25 -17.86 -5.88
C ALA A 75 8.39 -16.83 -6.02
N ARG A 76 9.58 -17.12 -5.47
CA ARG A 76 10.76 -16.26 -5.63
C ARG A 76 11.21 -16.14 -7.08
N MET A 77 11.12 -17.21 -7.87
CA MET A 77 11.39 -17.14 -9.33
C MET A 77 10.43 -16.16 -10.02
N LEU A 78 9.13 -16.22 -9.70
CA LEU A 78 8.15 -15.26 -10.25
C LEU A 78 8.47 -13.82 -9.84
N VAL A 79 8.80 -13.59 -8.56
CA VAL A 79 9.15 -12.26 -8.04
C VAL A 79 10.40 -11.71 -8.72
N ALA A 80 11.41 -12.55 -8.91
CA ALA A 80 12.63 -12.20 -9.63
C ALA A 80 12.33 -11.81 -11.08
N CYS A 81 11.53 -12.61 -11.79
CA CYS A 81 11.16 -12.33 -13.18
C CYS A 81 10.26 -11.09 -13.36
N VAL A 82 9.53 -10.66 -12.32
CA VAL A 82 8.78 -9.40 -12.35
C VAL A 82 9.75 -8.22 -12.38
N ASP A 83 10.85 -8.30 -11.63
CA ASP A 83 11.92 -7.30 -11.56
C ASP A 83 11.40 -5.89 -11.27
N ASP A 84 10.64 -5.76 -10.17
CA ASP A 84 10.12 -4.48 -9.68
C ASP A 84 10.35 -4.37 -8.16
N GLN A 85 11.00 -3.29 -7.74
CA GLN A 85 11.39 -3.08 -6.35
C GLN A 85 10.19 -2.90 -5.40
N LEU A 86 9.11 -2.23 -5.86
CA LEU A 86 7.92 -2.04 -5.04
C LEU A 86 7.16 -3.36 -4.89
N PHE A 87 7.12 -4.16 -5.95
CA PHE A 87 6.55 -5.49 -5.92
C PHE A 87 7.29 -6.40 -4.93
N THR A 88 8.63 -6.39 -4.99
CA THR A 88 9.50 -7.17 -4.10
C THR A 88 9.23 -6.83 -2.63
N LYS A 89 9.20 -5.53 -2.28
CA LYS A 89 8.87 -5.07 -0.92
C LYS A 89 7.49 -5.53 -0.47
N ARG A 90 6.50 -5.48 -1.37
CA ARG A 90 5.13 -5.93 -1.08
C ARG A 90 5.07 -7.42 -0.81
N TYR A 91 5.75 -8.22 -1.63
CA TYR A 91 5.86 -9.66 -1.45
C TYR A 91 6.53 -10.02 -0.13
N ALA A 92 7.69 -9.43 0.15
CA ALA A 92 8.43 -9.65 1.40
C ALA A 92 7.61 -9.31 2.64
N LEU A 93 6.91 -8.17 2.63
CA LEU A 93 6.04 -7.76 3.73
C LEU A 93 4.87 -8.74 3.94
N ALA A 94 4.27 -9.24 2.85
CA ALA A 94 3.17 -10.18 2.95
C ALA A 94 3.62 -11.55 3.54
N GLU A 95 4.79 -12.05 3.13
CA GLU A 95 5.37 -13.28 3.70
C GLU A 95 5.71 -13.10 5.18
N ALA A 96 6.34 -11.98 5.53
CA ALA A 96 6.69 -11.65 6.90
C ALA A 96 5.45 -11.60 7.80
N LYS A 97 4.39 -10.90 7.38
CA LYS A 97 3.11 -10.85 8.11
C LYS A 97 2.47 -12.23 8.28
N ALA A 98 2.51 -13.05 7.23
CA ALA A 98 1.99 -14.41 7.30
C ALA A 98 2.81 -15.28 8.27
N ALA A 99 4.12 -15.08 8.37
CA ALA A 99 4.96 -15.74 9.36
C ALA A 99 4.67 -15.24 10.78
N TYR A 100 4.52 -13.93 10.97
CA TYR A 100 4.21 -13.31 12.27
C TYR A 100 2.95 -13.90 12.92
N THR A 101 1.88 -14.12 12.15
CA THR A 101 0.63 -14.69 12.68
C THR A 101 0.80 -16.10 13.24
N LEU A 102 1.78 -16.86 12.73
CA LEU A 102 2.18 -18.17 13.26
C LEU A 102 3.15 -18.02 14.43
N LEU A 103 4.21 -17.20 14.28
CA LEU A 103 5.26 -16.98 15.28
C LEU A 103 4.69 -16.51 16.62
N ARG A 104 3.70 -15.61 16.64
CA ARG A 104 3.08 -15.14 17.89
C ARG A 104 2.44 -16.26 18.72
N ASN A 105 2.13 -17.41 18.10
CA ASN A 105 1.55 -18.58 18.75
C ASN A 105 2.60 -19.65 19.12
N GLU A 106 3.85 -19.48 18.70
CA GLU A 106 4.93 -20.41 19.02
C GLU A 106 5.41 -20.26 20.48
N THR A 107 6.15 -21.26 20.94
CA THR A 107 6.76 -21.27 22.28
C THR A 107 7.97 -20.33 22.33
N PRO A 108 8.30 -19.77 23.51
CA PRO A 108 9.49 -18.92 23.64
C PRO A 108 10.78 -19.62 23.21
N ALA A 109 10.93 -20.91 23.54
CA ALA A 109 12.09 -21.71 23.14
C ALA A 109 12.22 -21.83 21.61
N PHE A 110 11.08 -21.97 20.89
CA PHE A 110 11.10 -21.97 19.43
C PHE A 110 11.53 -20.61 18.88
N LEU A 111 10.98 -19.52 19.41
CA LEU A 111 11.30 -18.16 18.96
C LEU A 111 12.78 -17.82 19.14
N LEU A 112 13.39 -18.20 20.27
CA LEU A 112 14.82 -18.00 20.51
C LEU A 112 15.67 -18.72 19.45
N LYS A 113 15.44 -20.02 19.27
CA LYS A 113 16.14 -20.82 18.25
C LYS A 113 15.92 -20.27 16.83
N PHE A 114 14.71 -19.80 16.55
CA PHE A 114 14.38 -19.20 15.26
C PHE A 114 15.12 -17.88 15.06
N GLY A 115 15.22 -17.04 16.10
CA GLY A 115 15.94 -15.77 16.07
C GLY A 115 17.43 -15.90 15.79
N GLU A 116 18.08 -16.97 16.27
CA GLU A 116 19.49 -17.28 15.99
C GLU A 116 19.78 -17.32 14.49
N ASP A 117 18.87 -17.89 13.68
CA ASP A 117 19.03 -17.97 12.23
C ASP A 117 19.12 -16.57 11.60
N PHE A 118 18.50 -15.55 12.21
CA PHE A 118 18.53 -14.15 11.78
C PHE A 118 19.58 -13.30 12.51
N GLY A 119 20.41 -13.91 13.36
CA GLY A 119 21.36 -13.19 14.19
C GLY A 119 20.70 -12.33 15.27
N ILE A 120 19.47 -12.67 15.68
CA ILE A 120 18.77 -12.03 16.80
C ILE A 120 19.05 -12.86 18.05
N SER A 121 19.86 -12.31 18.96
CA SER A 121 20.13 -12.92 20.26
C SER A 121 19.22 -12.32 21.33
N ALA A 122 18.59 -13.18 22.12
CA ALA A 122 17.76 -12.80 23.25
C ALA A 122 17.75 -13.93 24.30
N ASP A 123 17.41 -13.58 25.53
CA ASP A 123 17.10 -14.51 26.60
C ASP A 123 15.61 -14.46 26.93
N PHE A 124 15.04 -15.59 27.37
CA PHE A 124 13.70 -15.61 27.96
C PHE A 124 13.79 -15.70 29.49
N ARG A 125 13.24 -14.71 30.19
CA ARG A 125 13.23 -14.59 31.66
C ARG A 125 11.78 -14.67 32.15
N ASP A 126 11.38 -15.80 32.75
CA ASP A 126 10.05 -16.13 33.31
C ASP A 126 8.83 -15.80 32.43
N SER A 127 8.59 -14.52 32.15
CA SER A 127 7.46 -13.96 31.42
C SER A 127 7.83 -13.00 30.26
N TYR A 128 9.11 -12.69 30.03
CA TYR A 128 9.52 -11.71 29.02
C TYR A 128 10.83 -12.08 28.32
N PHE A 129 11.07 -11.44 27.17
CA PHE A 129 12.35 -11.53 26.46
C PHE A 129 13.26 -10.36 26.85
N SER A 130 14.54 -10.65 26.98
CA SER A 130 15.61 -9.68 27.23
C SER A 130 16.56 -9.72 26.05
N MET A 131 16.93 -8.57 25.50
CA MET A 131 17.98 -8.49 24.49
C MET A 131 18.85 -7.26 24.68
N HIS A 132 20.12 -7.35 24.27
CA HIS A 132 21.03 -6.24 24.37
C HIS A 132 20.53 -5.04 23.55
N PHE A 133 20.70 -3.83 24.09
CA PHE A 133 20.11 -2.62 23.49
C PHE A 133 20.60 -2.33 22.07
N THR A 134 21.81 -2.76 21.70
CA THR A 134 22.35 -2.60 20.35
C THR A 134 21.56 -3.41 19.33
N ASP A 135 21.23 -4.65 19.68
CA ASP A 135 20.44 -5.54 18.83
C ASP A 135 19.01 -5.04 18.76
N TYR A 136 18.46 -4.60 19.89
CA TYR A 136 17.15 -3.96 19.92
C TYR A 136 17.06 -2.79 18.93
N ILE A 137 18.00 -1.83 18.98
CA ILE A 137 18.02 -0.68 18.05
C ILE A 137 18.15 -1.15 16.61
N ARG A 138 19.04 -2.10 16.34
CA ARG A 138 19.28 -2.63 14.99
C ARG A 138 18.00 -3.19 14.38
N PHE A 139 17.32 -4.08 15.10
CA PHE A 139 16.12 -4.77 14.60
C PHE A 139 14.85 -3.93 14.70
N SER A 140 14.82 -2.91 15.56
CA SER A 140 13.67 -2.00 15.68
C SER A 140 13.76 -0.77 14.77
N ASN A 141 14.86 -0.54 14.06
CA ASN A 141 15.12 0.70 13.31
C ASN A 141 14.06 0.99 12.22
N SER A 142 13.51 -0.04 11.59
CA SER A 142 12.44 0.08 10.59
C SER A 142 11.06 0.36 11.20
N LEU A 143 10.89 0.14 12.51
CA LEU A 143 9.63 0.29 13.22
C LEU A 143 9.46 1.73 13.71
N LYS A 144 8.65 2.50 12.99
CA LYS A 144 8.49 3.95 13.22
C LYS A 144 7.57 4.32 14.38
N ASP A 145 6.81 3.37 14.91
CA ASP A 145 5.90 3.64 16.02
C ASP A 145 6.71 4.07 17.27
N PRO A 146 6.34 5.18 17.95
CA PRO A 146 7.04 5.67 19.12
C PRO A 146 7.29 4.62 20.21
N ALA A 147 6.44 3.59 20.33
CA ALA A 147 6.63 2.49 21.26
C ALA A 147 7.98 1.77 21.04
N TRP A 148 8.52 1.76 19.81
CA TRP A 148 9.78 1.11 19.50
C TRP A 148 11.03 1.95 19.77
N LYS A 149 10.88 3.24 20.10
CA LYS A 149 12.03 4.09 20.43
C LYS A 149 12.65 3.63 21.74
N LEU A 150 13.98 3.44 21.76
CA LEU A 150 14.71 3.03 22.96
C LEU A 150 14.42 3.93 24.17
N ALA A 151 14.26 5.23 23.96
CA ALA A 151 13.92 6.19 25.01
C ALA A 151 12.60 5.89 25.74
N ASN A 152 11.71 5.10 25.11
CA ASN A 152 10.42 4.68 25.67
C ASN A 152 10.47 3.22 26.20
N ARG A 153 11.65 2.63 26.36
CA ARG A 153 11.83 1.23 26.81
C ARG A 153 12.46 1.13 28.19
N GLN A 154 12.19 0.01 28.87
CA GLN A 154 12.88 -0.35 30.11
C GLN A 154 14.24 -0.94 29.77
N LEU A 155 15.30 -0.18 30.07
CA LEU A 155 16.70 -0.57 29.89
C LEU A 155 17.34 -0.78 31.27
N ARG A 156 17.94 -1.94 31.51
CA ARG A 156 18.68 -2.22 32.75
C ARG A 156 19.94 -3.03 32.44
N ALA A 157 21.10 -2.55 32.87
CA ALA A 157 22.38 -3.24 32.67
C ALA A 157 22.67 -3.61 31.19
N GLY A 158 22.30 -2.73 30.25
CA GLY A 158 22.47 -2.96 28.80
C GLY A 158 21.35 -3.77 28.14
N GLU A 159 20.39 -4.28 28.91
CA GLU A 159 19.33 -5.16 28.43
C GLU A 159 17.98 -4.45 28.32
N VAL A 160 17.29 -4.66 27.20
CA VAL A 160 15.95 -4.14 26.93
C VAL A 160 14.93 -5.25 27.12
N ARG A 161 13.90 -4.98 27.93
CA ARG A 161 12.76 -5.88 28.15
C ARG A 161 11.72 -5.72 27.05
N ILE A 162 11.32 -6.82 26.43
CA ILE A 162 10.28 -6.88 25.39
C ILE A 162 9.33 -8.07 25.61
N THR A 163 8.08 -7.97 25.14
CA THR A 163 7.10 -9.07 25.23
C THR A 163 7.33 -10.12 24.14
N LYS A 164 6.59 -11.24 24.22
CA LYS A 164 6.62 -12.28 23.18
C LYS A 164 6.13 -11.75 21.83
N GLU A 165 5.07 -10.95 21.84
CA GLU A 165 4.49 -10.33 20.65
C GLU A 165 5.48 -9.33 20.03
N GLU A 166 6.18 -8.57 20.86
CA GLU A 166 7.22 -7.66 20.40
C GLU A 166 8.42 -8.40 19.81
N PHE A 167 8.87 -9.47 20.45
CA PHE A 167 9.94 -10.31 19.90
C PHE A 167 9.53 -10.93 18.56
N ALA A 168 8.30 -11.48 18.45
CA ALA A 168 7.76 -11.98 17.19
C ALA A 168 7.66 -10.87 16.12
N ARG A 169 7.38 -9.63 16.52
CA ARG A 169 7.35 -8.47 15.62
C ARG A 169 8.75 -8.05 15.15
N LEU A 170 9.79 -8.19 15.97
CA LEU A 170 11.18 -8.02 15.52
C LEU A 170 11.59 -9.11 14.53
N LEU A 171 11.20 -10.38 14.78
CA LEU A 171 11.41 -11.48 13.84
C LEU A 171 10.70 -11.23 12.50
N GLU A 172 9.48 -10.68 12.52
CA GLU A 172 8.77 -10.28 11.30
C GLU A 172 9.60 -9.32 10.43
N GLU A 173 10.19 -8.29 11.05
CA GLU A 173 11.00 -7.32 10.34
C GLU A 173 12.28 -7.95 9.76
N ALA A 174 12.93 -8.84 10.52
CA ALA A 174 14.10 -9.57 10.06
C ALA A 174 13.79 -10.52 8.89
N ILE A 175 12.62 -11.18 8.92
CA ILE A 175 12.13 -11.99 7.80
C ILE A 175 11.93 -11.13 6.57
N ARG A 176 11.24 -9.99 6.71
CA ARG A 176 11.02 -9.07 5.59
C ARG A 176 12.35 -8.63 4.99
N GLU A 177 13.27 -8.18 5.82
CA GLU A 177 14.59 -7.70 5.38
C GLU A 177 15.38 -8.80 4.67
N ARG A 178 15.42 -10.02 5.21
CA ARG A 178 16.09 -11.15 4.53
C ARG A 178 15.50 -11.43 3.15
N ILE A 179 14.16 -11.45 3.04
CA ILE A 179 13.51 -11.72 1.75
C ILE A 179 13.85 -10.58 0.78
N GLU A 180 13.80 -9.32 1.21
CA GLU A 180 14.15 -8.17 0.37
C GLU A 180 15.61 -8.19 -0.10
N GLN A 181 16.55 -8.49 0.81
CA GLN A 181 17.99 -8.58 0.50
C GLN A 181 18.33 -9.73 -0.46
N SER A 182 17.42 -10.69 -0.60
CA SER A 182 17.58 -11.81 -1.54
C SER A 182 17.27 -11.42 -3.01
N PHE A 183 16.98 -10.15 -3.27
CA PHE A 183 16.72 -9.55 -4.58
C PHE A 183 17.52 -8.24 -4.78
N PRO A 184 17.78 -7.82 -6.04
CA PRO A 184 17.51 -8.55 -7.28
C PRO A 184 18.38 -9.80 -7.41
N ILE A 185 17.88 -10.83 -8.10
CA ILE A 185 18.69 -12.00 -8.43
C ILE A 185 19.55 -11.63 -9.65
N PRO A 186 20.90 -11.68 -9.56
CA PRO A 186 21.77 -11.14 -10.62
C PRO A 186 21.58 -11.79 -11.99
N GLU A 187 21.35 -13.11 -12.01
CA GLU A 187 21.18 -13.87 -13.25
C GLU A 187 20.00 -14.83 -13.12
N ILE A 188 19.04 -14.71 -14.04
CA ILE A 188 17.89 -15.60 -14.14
C ILE A 188 18.04 -16.42 -15.42
N PRO A 189 18.18 -17.76 -15.35
CA PRO A 189 18.26 -18.62 -16.52
C PRO A 189 17.09 -18.39 -17.49
N ALA A 190 17.39 -18.35 -18.80
CA ALA A 190 16.40 -18.07 -19.84
C ALA A 190 15.20 -19.03 -19.82
N GLU A 191 15.43 -20.28 -19.40
CA GLU A 191 14.38 -21.29 -19.21
C GLU A 191 13.33 -20.84 -18.18
N ILE A 192 13.76 -20.29 -17.03
CA ILE A 192 12.87 -19.78 -15.98
C ILE A 192 12.09 -18.59 -16.53
N SER A 193 12.77 -17.63 -17.15
CA SER A 193 12.14 -16.43 -17.71
C SER A 193 11.05 -16.79 -18.72
N ARG A 194 11.33 -17.74 -19.62
CA ARG A 194 10.37 -18.24 -20.61
C ARG A 194 9.19 -18.96 -19.96
N PHE A 195 9.44 -19.82 -18.98
CA PHE A 195 8.38 -20.54 -18.27
C PHE A 195 7.48 -19.60 -17.48
N CYS A 196 8.07 -18.61 -16.81
CA CYS A 196 7.37 -17.67 -15.94
C CYS A 196 6.65 -16.55 -16.72
N ALA A 197 7.03 -16.27 -17.97
CA ALA A 197 6.49 -15.19 -18.80
C ALA A 197 4.96 -15.00 -18.75
N PRO A 198 4.11 -16.03 -18.95
CA PRO A 198 2.65 -15.85 -18.92
C PRO A 198 2.14 -15.43 -17.54
N TYR A 199 2.72 -15.98 -16.46
CA TYR A 199 2.34 -15.65 -15.09
C TYR A 199 2.82 -14.26 -14.70
N VAL A 200 4.03 -13.90 -15.10
CA VAL A 200 4.62 -12.58 -14.85
C VAL A 200 3.82 -11.49 -15.56
N ALA A 201 3.37 -11.72 -16.80
CA ALA A 201 2.51 -10.77 -17.51
C ALA A 201 1.20 -10.51 -16.74
N GLU A 202 0.55 -11.58 -16.25
CA GLU A 202 -0.67 -11.45 -15.43
C GLU A 202 -0.40 -10.69 -14.12
N ILE A 203 0.67 -11.05 -13.41
CA ILE A 203 1.08 -10.41 -12.15
C ILE A 203 1.38 -8.93 -12.36
N LYS A 204 2.13 -8.57 -13.42
CA LYS A 204 2.44 -7.17 -13.76
C LYS A 204 1.18 -6.39 -14.05
N ALA A 205 0.25 -6.94 -14.84
CA ALA A 205 -1.02 -6.27 -15.14
C ALA A 205 -1.84 -6.00 -13.86
N GLN A 206 -1.97 -6.99 -12.97
CA GLN A 206 -2.66 -6.82 -11.68
C GLN A 206 -1.94 -5.79 -10.79
N PHE A 207 -0.61 -5.85 -10.73
CA PHE A 207 0.18 -4.94 -9.94
C PHE A 207 0.08 -3.50 -10.43
N GLU A 208 0.06 -3.26 -11.75
CA GLU A 208 -0.15 -1.92 -12.32
C GLU A 208 -1.53 -1.36 -12.01
N VAL A 209 -2.58 -2.17 -12.03
CA VAL A 209 -3.91 -1.73 -11.55
C VAL A 209 -3.85 -1.30 -10.08
N GLN A 210 -3.10 -2.02 -9.25
CA GLN A 210 -2.91 -1.63 -7.84
C GLN A 210 -2.00 -0.40 -7.69
N LYS A 211 -0.94 -0.25 -8.48
CA LYS A 211 -0.12 0.97 -8.50
C LYS A 211 -0.95 2.18 -8.93
N LYS A 212 -1.89 2.05 -9.86
CA LYS A 212 -2.80 3.16 -10.18
C LYS A 212 -3.75 3.49 -9.04
N LYS A 213 -4.10 2.49 -8.21
CA LYS A 213 -4.88 2.70 -6.98
C LYS A 213 -4.07 3.26 -5.80
N PHE A 214 -2.74 3.14 -5.81
CA PHE A 214 -1.88 3.37 -4.62
C PHE A 214 -0.48 4.01 -4.85
N GLY A 215 -0.04 4.29 -6.08
CA GLY A 215 1.41 4.30 -6.38
C GLY A 215 1.90 5.01 -7.65
N LYS A 216 1.04 5.60 -8.47
CA LYS A 216 1.40 6.76 -9.30
C LYS A 216 0.25 7.71 -9.15
N THR A 217 0.34 8.59 -8.17
CA THR A 217 -0.52 9.75 -8.09
C THR A 217 -0.16 10.67 -9.23
N ASP A 218 -0.64 10.31 -10.41
CA ASP A 218 -1.11 11.30 -11.35
C ASP A 218 -2.30 11.95 -10.64
N PHE A 219 -2.01 12.96 -9.83
CA PHE A 219 -3.04 13.67 -9.06
C PHE A 219 -4.00 14.44 -9.99
N GLY A 220 -3.77 14.40 -11.30
CA GLY A 220 -4.46 15.22 -12.28
C GLY A 220 -4.06 16.68 -12.08
N THR A 221 -5.01 17.59 -12.26
CA THR A 221 -4.82 19.01 -11.95
C THR A 221 -4.57 19.17 -10.45
N VAL A 222 -3.50 19.90 -10.11
CA VAL A 222 -3.15 20.19 -8.72
C VAL A 222 -4.23 21.06 -8.07
N GLU A 223 -4.75 20.64 -6.91
CA GLU A 223 -5.82 21.30 -6.18
C GLU A 223 -5.32 21.81 -4.81
N PRO A 224 -4.97 23.11 -4.70
CA PRO A 224 -4.41 23.67 -3.46
C PRO A 224 -5.29 23.52 -2.22
N GLU A 225 -6.61 23.40 -2.38
CA GLU A 225 -7.58 23.26 -1.30
C GLU A 225 -7.48 21.92 -0.57
N LEU A 226 -6.85 20.92 -1.21
CA LEU A 226 -6.67 19.58 -0.65
C LEU A 226 -5.30 19.40 0.01
N PHE A 227 -4.44 20.42 -0.02
CA PHE A 227 -3.10 20.34 0.54
C PHE A 227 -3.10 20.07 2.05
N PRO A 228 -2.04 19.39 2.56
CA PRO A 228 -1.85 19.22 3.98
C PRO A 228 -1.71 20.59 4.68
N PRO A 229 -2.21 20.75 5.92
CA PRO A 229 -2.16 22.03 6.63
C PRO A 229 -0.77 22.65 6.73
N CYS A 230 0.28 21.83 6.88
CA CYS A 230 1.66 22.30 6.94
C CYS A 230 2.13 22.92 5.61
N ILE A 231 1.72 22.35 4.47
CA ILE A 231 2.05 22.88 3.14
C ILE A 231 1.23 24.14 2.85
N SER A 232 -0.07 24.12 3.16
CA SER A 232 -0.94 25.30 3.02
C SER A 232 -0.42 26.49 3.82
N HIS A 233 0.07 26.27 5.04
CA HIS A 233 0.69 27.31 5.86
C HIS A 233 2.00 27.84 5.25
N ALA A 234 2.84 26.97 4.68
CA ALA A 234 4.06 27.41 4.00
C ALA A 234 3.75 28.24 2.74
N LEU A 235 2.74 27.86 1.97
CA LEU A 235 2.29 28.63 0.81
C LEU A 235 1.78 30.01 1.22
N ALA A 236 0.94 30.07 2.25
CA ALA A 236 0.44 31.35 2.78
C ALA A 236 1.57 32.27 3.25
N ASN A 237 2.58 31.71 3.92
CA ASN A 237 3.77 32.46 4.33
C ASN A 237 4.56 33.02 3.14
N VAL A 238 4.81 32.20 2.12
CA VAL A 238 5.55 32.63 0.92
C VAL A 238 4.78 33.70 0.16
N GLN A 239 3.46 33.53 0.00
CA GLN A 239 2.59 34.53 -0.62
C GLN A 239 2.51 35.83 0.20
N GLY A 240 2.63 35.74 1.53
CA GLY A 240 2.73 36.89 2.43
C GLY A 240 4.12 37.53 2.46
N GLY A 241 5.06 37.12 1.61
CA GLY A 241 6.44 37.63 1.56
C GLY A 241 7.32 37.16 2.72
N VAL A 242 6.87 36.21 3.53
CA VAL A 242 7.62 35.66 4.67
C VAL A 242 8.63 34.62 4.17
N ASN A 243 9.89 34.82 4.55
CA ASN A 243 10.96 33.93 4.15
C ASN A 243 10.92 32.60 4.91
N LEU A 244 10.79 31.47 4.21
CA LEU A 244 10.74 30.15 4.84
C LEU A 244 12.13 29.67 5.29
N ALA A 245 12.16 28.90 6.38
CA ALA A 245 13.35 28.13 6.77
C ALA A 245 13.74 27.14 5.66
N HIS A 246 15.04 26.85 5.54
CA HIS A 246 15.57 25.98 4.47
C HIS A 246 14.90 24.59 4.45
N SER A 247 14.71 23.98 5.63
CA SER A 247 14.01 22.70 5.77
C SER A 247 12.57 22.74 5.27
N MET A 248 11.86 23.87 5.47
CA MET A 248 10.48 24.04 5.02
C MET A 248 10.39 24.32 3.53
N ARG A 249 11.33 25.07 2.96
CA ARG A 249 11.43 25.25 1.50
C ARG A 249 11.62 23.93 0.80
N PHE A 250 12.58 23.13 1.27
CA PHE A 250 12.79 21.78 0.72
C PHE A 250 11.53 20.93 0.81
N ALA A 251 10.86 20.91 1.98
CA ALA A 251 9.65 20.12 2.17
C ALA A 251 8.49 20.57 1.27
N MET A 252 8.30 21.87 1.11
CA MET A 252 7.27 22.43 0.23
C MET A 252 7.58 22.13 -1.23
N THR A 253 8.76 22.49 -1.73
CA THR A 253 9.17 22.29 -3.13
C THR A 253 9.11 20.82 -3.54
N SER A 254 9.67 19.93 -2.74
CA SER A 254 9.61 18.48 -3.02
C SER A 254 8.18 17.94 -3.02
N PHE A 255 7.30 18.44 -2.13
CA PHE A 255 5.88 18.09 -2.17
C PHE A 255 5.21 18.57 -3.45
N LEU A 256 5.37 19.85 -3.83
CA LEU A 256 4.74 20.45 -5.01
C LEU A 256 5.15 19.74 -6.30
N LEU A 257 6.44 19.41 -6.44
CA LEU A 257 6.95 18.62 -7.57
C LEU A 257 6.32 17.21 -7.61
N ASN A 258 6.22 16.54 -6.46
CA ASN A 258 5.63 15.20 -6.39
C ASN A 258 4.11 15.21 -6.63
N VAL A 259 3.42 16.33 -6.38
CA VAL A 259 1.99 16.46 -6.72
C VAL A 259 1.72 16.83 -8.17
N GLY A 260 2.76 17.16 -8.95
CA GLY A 260 2.67 17.42 -10.38
C GLY A 260 2.75 18.90 -10.77
N MET A 261 3.13 19.81 -9.86
CA MET A 261 3.45 21.19 -10.25
C MET A 261 4.79 21.24 -11.00
N SER A 262 4.84 22.05 -12.05
CA SER A 262 6.03 22.33 -12.83
C SER A 262 7.04 23.20 -12.08
N VAL A 263 8.30 23.16 -12.53
CA VAL A 263 9.38 24.00 -11.99
C VAL A 263 9.01 25.49 -12.10
N ASP A 264 8.45 25.91 -13.23
CA ASP A 264 8.04 27.30 -13.48
C ASP A 264 6.91 27.76 -12.56
N GLU A 265 5.90 26.92 -12.34
CA GLU A 265 4.81 27.21 -11.41
C GLU A 265 5.33 27.38 -9.98
N ILE A 266 6.27 26.53 -9.57
CA ILE A 266 6.87 26.61 -8.23
C ILE A 266 7.77 27.85 -8.10
N LEU A 267 8.55 28.17 -9.13
CA LEU A 267 9.40 29.37 -9.15
C LEU A 267 8.57 30.64 -8.99
N ASN A 268 7.42 30.72 -9.67
CA ASN A 268 6.50 31.85 -9.58
C ASN A 268 5.93 32.06 -8.17
N LEU A 269 5.81 31.00 -7.36
CA LEU A 269 5.37 31.14 -5.97
C LEU A 269 6.39 31.91 -5.12
N PHE A 270 7.69 31.74 -5.37
CA PHE A 270 8.75 32.38 -4.59
C PHE A 270 9.06 33.84 -4.99
N ASN A 271 8.56 34.30 -6.15
CA ASN A 271 8.83 35.62 -6.73
C ASN A 271 8.27 36.80 -5.90
N ILE A 272 7.55 36.54 -4.81
CA ILE A 272 6.95 37.56 -3.93
C ILE A 272 7.86 37.88 -2.72
N SER A 273 8.91 37.08 -2.47
CA SER A 273 9.79 37.28 -1.31
C SER A 273 10.83 38.39 -1.57
N PRO A 274 11.05 39.33 -0.61
CA PRO A 274 11.95 40.46 -0.80
C PRO A 274 13.45 40.10 -0.97
N ASP A 275 13.88 38.90 -0.58
CA ASP A 275 15.25 38.37 -0.77
C ASP A 275 15.37 37.38 -1.95
N PHE A 276 14.46 37.45 -2.93
CA PHE A 276 14.37 36.45 -4.00
C PHE A 276 15.52 36.57 -5.01
N ASP A 277 16.36 35.52 -5.06
CA ASP A 277 17.35 35.27 -6.10
C ASP A 277 16.79 34.17 -7.04
N ALA A 278 16.37 34.58 -8.23
CA ALA A 278 15.70 33.70 -9.19
C ALA A 278 16.60 32.57 -9.68
N GLU A 279 17.89 32.83 -9.92
CA GLU A 279 18.84 31.83 -10.42
C GLU A 279 19.12 30.75 -9.36
N LYS A 280 19.37 31.17 -8.11
CA LYS A 280 19.61 30.21 -7.02
C LYS A 280 18.38 29.39 -6.68
N THR A 281 17.20 30.01 -6.72
CA THR A 281 15.94 29.32 -6.42
C THR A 281 15.59 28.31 -7.50
N LEU A 282 15.76 28.67 -8.78
CA LEU A 282 15.59 27.76 -9.91
C LEU A 282 16.51 26.55 -9.80
N TYR A 283 17.81 26.77 -9.55
CA TYR A 283 18.77 25.68 -9.37
C TYR A 283 18.37 24.73 -8.23
N GLN A 284 17.88 25.25 -7.10
CA GLN A 284 17.39 24.42 -5.99
C GLN A 284 16.18 23.58 -6.39
N ILE A 285 15.22 24.17 -7.11
CA ILE A 285 14.02 23.46 -7.55
C ILE A 285 14.38 22.38 -8.57
N GLU A 286 15.23 22.69 -9.56
CA GLU A 286 15.70 21.73 -10.56
C GLU A 286 16.50 20.58 -9.95
N HIS A 287 17.34 20.87 -8.95
CA HIS A 287 18.05 19.85 -8.20
C HIS A 287 17.09 18.90 -7.48
N ILE A 288 16.04 19.44 -6.84
CA ILE A 288 15.01 18.66 -6.17
C ILE A 288 14.16 17.85 -7.18
N ALA A 289 13.93 18.41 -8.37
CA ALA A 289 13.20 17.79 -9.48
C ALA A 289 13.98 16.65 -10.15
N GLY A 290 15.26 16.44 -9.80
CA GLY A 290 16.05 15.32 -10.28
C GLY A 290 16.93 15.60 -11.49
N ALA A 291 17.25 16.86 -11.79
CA ALA A 291 18.21 17.21 -12.84
C ALA A 291 19.62 16.58 -12.65
N THR A 292 19.92 16.11 -11.43
CA THR A 292 21.17 15.41 -11.07
C THR A 292 21.00 13.90 -10.83
N GLY A 293 19.82 13.33 -11.15
CA GLY A 293 19.60 11.87 -11.19
C GLY A 293 18.66 11.29 -10.11
N ASN A 294 18.34 12.04 -9.03
CA ASN A 294 17.42 11.59 -7.98
C ASN A 294 16.24 12.56 -7.80
N VAL A 295 15.01 12.08 -7.98
CA VAL A 295 13.79 12.84 -7.63
C VAL A 295 13.57 12.76 -6.12
N TYR A 296 13.67 13.89 -5.44
CA TYR A 296 13.51 13.94 -3.99
C TYR A 296 12.04 13.87 -3.59
N LYS A 297 11.74 13.07 -2.57
CA LYS A 297 10.42 13.03 -1.93
C LYS A 297 10.36 14.00 -0.75
N PRO A 298 9.17 14.56 -0.44
CA PRO A 298 9.03 15.38 0.75
C PRO A 298 9.26 14.56 2.02
N PRO A 299 9.74 15.20 3.10
CA PRO A 299 9.97 14.54 4.38
C PRO A 299 8.66 14.01 4.98
N ALA A 300 8.75 12.88 5.67
CA ALA A 300 7.62 12.28 6.39
C ALA A 300 7.13 13.17 7.54
N CYS A 301 5.89 12.95 8.02
CA CYS A 301 5.30 13.75 9.09
C CYS A 301 6.16 13.77 10.37
N ASP A 302 6.87 12.69 10.68
CA ASP A 302 7.79 12.63 11.83
C ASP A 302 8.96 13.59 11.66
N THR A 303 9.58 13.58 10.48
CA THR A 303 10.67 14.51 10.13
C THR A 303 10.18 15.95 10.10
N MET A 304 8.97 16.19 9.57
CA MET A 304 8.33 17.51 9.60
C MET A 304 8.14 18.00 11.03
N ARG A 305 7.76 17.12 11.97
CA ARG A 305 7.66 17.47 13.39
C ARG A 305 9.01 17.79 14.01
N THR A 306 10.03 16.97 13.75
CA THR A 306 11.40 17.20 14.26
C THR A 306 11.96 18.55 13.82
N TYR A 307 11.71 18.95 12.57
CA TYR A 307 12.18 20.23 12.04
C TYR A 307 11.28 21.43 12.37
N GLY A 308 10.19 21.25 13.11
CA GLY A 308 9.24 22.32 13.43
C GLY A 308 8.35 22.74 12.26
N ASN A 309 8.32 21.96 11.18
CA ASN A 309 7.60 22.24 9.94
C ASN A 309 6.13 21.75 9.98
N CYS A 310 5.73 20.98 10.99
CA CYS A 310 4.38 20.45 11.12
C CYS A 310 3.47 21.44 11.86
N VAL A 311 2.79 22.31 11.10
CA VAL A 311 1.89 23.35 11.63
C VAL A 311 0.45 23.07 11.19
N GLY A 312 -0.53 23.47 12.02
CA GLY A 312 -1.96 23.41 11.67
C GLY A 312 -2.58 22.01 11.65
N LYS A 313 -2.04 21.07 12.43
CA LYS A 313 -2.45 19.66 12.44
C LYS A 313 -3.98 19.50 12.60
N ASP A 314 -4.60 18.71 11.71
CA ASP A 314 -6.02 18.37 11.76
C ASP A 314 -6.27 16.89 12.12
N ARG A 315 -7.55 16.47 12.13
CA ARG A 315 -7.96 15.08 12.40
C ARG A 315 -7.43 14.07 11.39
N LEU A 316 -7.20 14.45 10.14
CA LEU A 316 -6.66 13.55 9.12
C LEU A 316 -5.16 13.33 9.36
N CYS A 317 -4.42 14.38 9.75
CA CYS A 317 -3.01 14.30 10.12
C CYS A 317 -2.72 13.28 11.23
N GLU A 318 -3.68 12.93 12.08
CA GLU A 318 -3.53 11.89 13.12
C GLU A 318 -3.52 10.46 12.56
N LYS A 319 -4.07 10.26 11.37
CA LYS A 319 -4.26 8.94 10.76
C LYS A 319 -3.27 8.64 9.63
N ILE A 320 -2.36 9.57 9.36
CA ILE A 320 -1.39 9.49 8.28
C ILE A 320 0.02 9.77 8.80
N ASN A 321 1.02 9.39 8.02
CA ASN A 321 2.43 9.57 8.36
C ASN A 321 3.23 10.34 7.30
N HIS A 322 2.57 10.84 6.24
CA HIS A 322 3.25 11.49 5.13
C HIS A 322 2.39 12.58 4.43
N PRO A 323 2.95 13.75 4.06
CA PRO A 323 2.21 14.80 3.34
C PRO A 323 1.54 14.32 2.05
N LEU A 324 2.24 13.53 1.21
CA LEU A 324 1.63 12.96 -0.01
C LEU A 324 0.43 12.06 0.29
N ALA A 325 0.49 11.26 1.36
CA ALA A 325 -0.63 10.39 1.77
C ALA A 325 -1.84 11.21 2.26
N TYR A 326 -1.61 12.38 2.86
CA TYR A 326 -2.69 13.33 3.18
C TYR A 326 -3.45 13.73 1.91
N TYR A 327 -2.69 14.21 0.92
CA TYR A 327 -3.22 14.77 -0.31
C TYR A 327 -3.95 13.70 -1.13
N GLU A 328 -3.36 12.51 -1.27
CA GLU A 328 -3.99 11.35 -1.89
C GLU A 328 -5.31 10.98 -1.19
N LYS A 329 -5.34 10.98 0.15
CA LYS A 329 -6.56 10.66 0.91
C LYS A 329 -7.66 11.70 0.70
N LYS A 330 -7.30 12.99 0.63
CA LYS A 330 -8.25 14.08 0.35
C LYS A 330 -8.84 13.96 -1.05
N ILE A 331 -8.03 13.69 -2.07
CA ILE A 331 -8.50 13.45 -3.44
C ILE A 331 -9.44 12.25 -3.49
N TYR A 332 -9.09 11.15 -2.82
CA TYR A 332 -9.96 9.98 -2.73
C TYR A 332 -11.33 10.32 -2.11
N LEU A 333 -11.35 11.06 -1.01
CA LEU A 333 -12.59 11.47 -0.35
C LEU A 333 -13.45 12.36 -1.26
N LYS A 334 -12.85 13.36 -1.91
CA LYS A 334 -13.53 14.24 -2.87
C LYS A 334 -14.12 13.47 -4.04
N ASN A 335 -13.35 12.54 -4.64
CA ASN A 335 -13.84 11.74 -5.76
C ASN A 335 -15.01 10.84 -5.36
N LYS A 336 -14.96 10.26 -4.15
CA LYS A 336 -16.05 9.47 -3.59
C LYS A 336 -17.31 10.31 -3.32
N GLU A 337 -17.17 11.55 -2.88
CA GLU A 337 -18.29 12.48 -2.71
C GLU A 337 -18.93 12.82 -4.05
N ARG A 338 -18.11 13.14 -5.08
CA ARG A 338 -18.59 13.37 -6.45
C ARG A 338 -19.31 12.18 -7.06
N GLU A 339 -18.88 10.96 -6.77
CA GLU A 339 -19.57 9.74 -7.22
C GLU A 339 -20.96 9.61 -6.59
N LYS A 340 -21.07 9.85 -5.28
CA LYS A 340 -22.35 9.84 -4.56
C LYS A 340 -23.32 10.92 -5.06
N GLU A 341 -22.81 12.13 -5.28
CA GLU A 341 -23.63 13.23 -5.83
C GLU A 341 -24.18 12.87 -7.22
N LYS A 342 -23.36 12.26 -8.08
CA LYS A 342 -23.81 11.79 -9.40
C LYS A 342 -24.82 10.65 -9.32
N GLU A 343 -24.74 9.79 -8.32
CA GLU A 343 -25.74 8.74 -8.07
C GLU A 343 -27.06 9.34 -7.61
N GLN A 344 -27.01 10.30 -6.66
CA GLN A 344 -28.19 11.02 -6.18
C GLN A 344 -28.87 11.84 -7.28
N GLU A 345 -28.10 12.51 -8.14
CA GLU A 345 -28.64 13.28 -9.26
C GLU A 345 -29.27 12.38 -10.34
N LYS A 346 -28.79 11.14 -10.50
CA LYS A 346 -29.41 10.14 -11.38
C LYS A 346 -30.69 9.57 -10.78
N GLU A 347 -30.76 9.42 -9.47
CA GLU A 347 -31.98 8.99 -8.78
C GLU A 347 -33.06 10.09 -8.82
N SER A 348 -32.71 11.33 -8.53
CA SER A 348 -33.66 12.46 -8.60
C SER A 348 -34.21 12.67 -10.01
N ARG A 349 -33.37 12.60 -11.06
CA ARG A 349 -33.84 12.68 -12.46
C ARG A 349 -34.75 11.52 -12.85
N LYS A 350 -34.57 10.32 -12.27
CA LYS A 350 -35.47 9.17 -12.49
C LYS A 350 -36.80 9.36 -11.77
N GLU A 351 -36.81 9.94 -10.58
CA GLU A 351 -38.04 10.26 -9.84
C GLU A 351 -38.84 11.38 -10.53
N GLU A 352 -38.17 12.44 -11.00
CA GLU A 352 -38.80 13.53 -11.76
C GLU A 352 -39.40 13.03 -13.08
N GLY A 353 -38.70 12.13 -13.79
CA GLY A 353 -39.22 11.49 -15.00
C GLY A 353 -40.48 10.65 -14.74
N LYS A 354 -40.52 9.87 -13.66
CA LYS A 354 -41.71 9.09 -13.26
C LYS A 354 -42.88 9.99 -12.83
N MET A 355 -42.60 11.09 -12.15
CA MET A 355 -43.62 12.08 -11.81
C MET A 355 -44.20 12.72 -13.07
N GLN A 356 -43.38 13.07 -14.06
CA GLN A 356 -43.87 13.65 -15.32
C GLN A 356 -44.71 12.67 -16.13
N GLU A 357 -44.30 11.39 -16.23
CA GLU A 357 -45.10 10.35 -16.89
C GLU A 357 -46.46 10.15 -16.21
N SER A 358 -46.49 10.07 -14.88
CA SER A 358 -47.76 9.91 -14.13
C SER A 358 -48.71 11.10 -14.26
N VAL A 359 -48.18 12.33 -14.35
CA VAL A 359 -48.98 13.55 -14.59
C VAL A 359 -49.51 13.57 -16.03
N GLU A 360 -48.75 13.09 -16.99
CA GLU A 360 -49.16 13.02 -18.39
C GLU A 360 -50.21 11.93 -18.64
N GLU A 361 -50.10 10.79 -17.95
CA GLU A 361 -51.07 9.71 -17.95
C GLU A 361 -52.41 10.15 -17.34
N GLN A 362 -52.38 10.83 -16.19
CA GLN A 362 -53.59 11.42 -15.58
C GLN A 362 -54.24 12.51 -16.47
N LYS A 363 -53.45 13.27 -17.24
CA LYS A 363 -53.99 14.23 -18.22
C LYS A 363 -54.64 13.54 -19.41
N LYS A 364 -54.13 12.39 -19.86
CA LYS A 364 -54.73 11.59 -20.94
C LYS A 364 -56.05 10.96 -20.50
N GLU A 365 -56.10 10.39 -19.29
CA GLU A 365 -57.35 9.85 -18.73
C GLU A 365 -58.44 10.93 -18.55
N ARG A 366 -58.07 12.11 -18.05
CA ARG A 366 -58.99 13.25 -17.93
C ARG A 366 -59.50 13.77 -19.27
N LYS A 367 -58.73 13.64 -20.36
CA LYS A 367 -59.18 13.99 -21.71
C LYS A 367 -60.14 12.93 -22.28
N ALA A 368 -59.82 11.65 -22.09
CA ALA A 368 -60.69 10.54 -22.51
C ALA A 368 -62.07 10.60 -21.82
N GLY A 369 -62.11 10.81 -20.51
CA GLY A 369 -63.38 10.94 -19.77
C GLY A 369 -64.22 12.16 -20.19
N LYS A 370 -63.60 13.23 -20.69
CA LYS A 370 -64.31 14.41 -21.26
C LYS A 370 -64.84 14.17 -22.68
N GLU A 371 -64.23 13.29 -23.45
CA GLU A 371 -64.73 12.90 -24.77
C GLU A 371 -65.90 11.91 -24.65
N GLU A 372 -65.83 10.95 -23.73
CA GLU A 372 -66.92 10.01 -23.48
C GLU A 372 -68.20 10.70 -23.00
N SER A 373 -68.06 11.67 -22.08
CA SER A 373 -69.21 12.47 -21.60
C SER A 373 -69.81 13.35 -22.70
N LYS A 374 -69.01 13.90 -23.62
CA LYS A 374 -69.51 14.62 -24.81
C LYS A 374 -70.21 13.72 -25.82
N VAL A 375 -69.78 12.47 -25.97
CA VAL A 375 -70.41 11.48 -26.86
C VAL A 375 -71.75 11.02 -26.28
N GLN A 376 -71.85 10.85 -24.96
CA GLN A 376 -73.11 10.56 -24.26
C GLN A 376 -74.11 11.72 -24.35
N GLU A 377 -73.67 12.97 -24.20
CA GLU A 377 -74.52 14.15 -24.40
C GLU A 377 -75.06 14.23 -25.85
N LYS A 378 -74.22 13.95 -26.84
CA LYS A 378 -74.64 13.93 -28.26
C LYS A 378 -75.59 12.78 -28.60
N LYS A 379 -75.43 11.61 -27.96
CA LYS A 379 -76.40 10.50 -28.08
C LYS A 379 -77.75 10.86 -27.45
N ASN A 380 -77.76 11.44 -26.25
CA ASN A 380 -78.99 11.88 -25.59
C ASN A 380 -79.72 13.01 -26.34
N GLN A 381 -79.01 13.88 -27.05
CA GLN A 381 -79.62 14.90 -27.90
C GLN A 381 -80.20 14.34 -29.21
N ARG A 382 -79.65 13.25 -29.75
CA ARG A 382 -80.19 12.58 -30.96
C ARG A 382 -81.44 11.74 -30.64
N SER A 383 -81.54 11.16 -29.45
CA SER A 383 -82.73 10.41 -29.01
C SER A 383 -83.95 11.29 -28.68
N LYS A 384 -83.79 12.61 -28.56
CA LYS A 384 -84.89 13.57 -28.35
C LYS A 384 -85.39 14.23 -29.64
N LYS A 385 -84.83 13.88 -30.80
CA LYS A 385 -85.18 14.42 -32.13
C LYS A 385 -85.67 13.33 -33.11
N ALA A 386 -86.00 12.14 -32.60
CA ALA A 386 -86.60 11.04 -33.36
C ALA A 386 -88.02 10.80 -32.86
#